data_AF-F1DI92-F1
#
_entry.id   AF-F1DI92-F1
#
_cell.length_a   1.000
_cell.length_b   1.000
_cell.length_c   1.000
_cell.angle_alpha   90.00
_cell.angle_beta   90.00
_cell.angle_gamma   90.00
#
_symmetry.space_group_name_H-M   'P 1'
#
loop_
_entity.id
_entity.type
_entity.pdbx_description
1 polymer ?
#
loop_
_entity_poly.entity_id
_entity_poly.type
_entity_poly.pdbx_seq_one_letter_code
_entity_poly.pdbx_strand_id
1 'polypeptide(L)'
;MKHLVLCACVLIFALSNATEIQQEIQNEIKLRLDLEACLIENGLNNSGLYSMNEVSINVHTKPGNEERTRKNGCFMACVLKKQNLMEGTNIKEDEVIARLYELTRQDLKVILGKIVRKCLEEKRDITQECAKCFSIFECIIQTMDKFPREHEHEEIVTTE
;
A
#
# COMPACT_ATOMS: atom_id res chain seq x y z
N MET A 1 -48.41 7.05 -17.43
CA MET A 1 -47.68 6.18 -16.48
C MET A 1 -46.28 5.78 -16.96
N LYS A 2 -46.06 5.44 -18.26
CA LYS A 2 -44.74 4.98 -18.75
C LYS A 2 -43.59 6.02 -18.67
N HIS A 3 -43.86 7.30 -18.90
CA HIS A 3 -42.85 8.37 -18.81
C HIS A 3 -42.41 8.71 -17.38
N LEU A 4 -43.25 8.46 -16.37
CA LEU A 4 -42.91 8.68 -14.97
C LEU A 4 -41.96 7.58 -14.44
N VAL A 5 -42.13 6.35 -14.90
CA VAL A 5 -41.25 5.22 -14.56
C VAL A 5 -39.84 5.44 -15.10
N LEU A 6 -39.72 5.90 -16.36
CA LEU A 6 -38.43 6.23 -16.98
C LEU A 6 -37.69 7.35 -16.23
N CYS A 7 -38.40 8.41 -15.81
CA CYS A 7 -37.80 9.51 -15.06
C CYS A 7 -37.31 9.06 -13.67
N ALA A 8 -38.07 8.22 -12.98
CA ALA A 8 -37.67 7.65 -11.70
C ALA A 8 -36.42 6.76 -11.83
N CYS A 9 -36.33 5.93 -12.88
CA CYS A 9 -35.15 5.09 -13.12
C CYS A 9 -33.89 5.92 -13.37
N VAL A 10 -33.96 6.97 -14.19
CA VAL A 10 -32.80 7.86 -14.47
C VAL A 10 -32.33 8.58 -13.19
N LEU A 11 -33.27 9.04 -12.35
CA LEU A 11 -32.93 9.66 -11.07
C LEU A 11 -32.30 8.66 -10.09
N ILE A 12 -32.78 7.42 -10.04
CA ILE A 12 -32.18 6.35 -9.21
C ILE A 12 -30.75 6.05 -9.68
N PHE A 13 -30.52 5.87 -10.99
CA PHE A 13 -29.18 5.63 -11.53
C PHE A 13 -28.22 6.80 -11.24
N ALA A 14 -28.69 8.05 -11.35
CA ALA A 14 -27.88 9.22 -11.02
C ALA A 14 -27.53 9.29 -9.51
N LEU A 15 -28.46 8.93 -8.63
CA LEU A 15 -28.26 8.91 -7.19
C LEU A 15 -27.30 7.78 -6.75
N SER A 16 -27.40 6.59 -7.34
CA SER A 16 -26.49 5.47 -7.05
C SER A 16 -25.03 5.83 -7.38
N ASN A 17 -24.79 6.38 -8.56
CA ASN A 17 -23.45 6.80 -8.98
C ASN A 17 -22.89 7.94 -8.10
N ALA A 18 -23.76 8.85 -7.65
CA ALA A 18 -23.35 9.94 -6.75
C ALA A 18 -22.88 9.42 -5.39
N THR A 19 -23.54 8.39 -4.83
CA THR A 19 -23.14 7.80 -3.55
C THR A 19 -21.79 7.07 -3.62
N GLU A 20 -21.52 6.37 -4.72
CA GLU A 20 -20.24 5.66 -4.94
C GLU A 20 -19.08 6.66 -5.03
N ILE A 21 -19.23 7.71 -5.85
CA ILE A 21 -18.22 8.78 -6.00
C ILE A 21 -17.96 9.50 -4.66
N GLN A 22 -19.03 9.78 -3.91
CA GLN A 22 -18.88 10.40 -2.57
C GLN A 22 -18.07 9.52 -1.64
N GLN A 23 -18.30 8.20 -1.67
CA GLN A 23 -17.58 7.26 -0.80
C GLN A 23 -16.10 7.12 -1.18
N GLU A 24 -15.77 7.11 -2.47
CA GLU A 24 -14.39 7.15 -2.95
C GLU A 24 -13.65 8.41 -2.46
N ILE A 25 -14.28 9.58 -2.61
CA ILE A 25 -13.73 10.86 -2.13
C ILE A 25 -13.49 10.83 -0.62
N GLN A 26 -14.45 10.33 0.16
CA GLN A 26 -14.30 10.22 1.61
C GLN A 26 -13.16 9.27 2.00
N ASN A 27 -13.00 8.16 1.28
CA ASN A 27 -11.92 7.21 1.52
C ASN A 27 -10.54 7.81 1.23
N GLU A 28 -10.41 8.60 0.16
CA GLU A 28 -9.17 9.30 -0.17
C GLU A 28 -8.84 10.39 0.85
N ILE A 29 -9.83 11.19 1.26
CA ILE A 29 -9.67 12.20 2.31
C ILE A 29 -9.24 11.54 3.62
N LYS A 30 -9.90 10.44 4.01
CA LYS A 30 -9.55 9.71 5.22
C LYS A 30 -8.11 9.18 5.16
N LEU A 31 -7.70 8.59 4.03
CA LEU A 31 -6.33 8.11 3.85
C LEU A 31 -5.31 9.25 4.02
N ARG A 32 -5.57 10.42 3.45
CA ARG A 32 -4.71 11.60 3.60
C ARG A 32 -4.60 12.06 5.06
N LEU A 33 -5.73 12.14 5.76
CA LEU A 33 -5.75 12.52 7.17
C LEU A 33 -5.01 11.50 8.05
N ASP A 34 -5.16 10.21 7.76
CA ASP A 34 -4.44 9.15 8.47
C ASP A 34 -2.92 9.23 8.24
N LEU A 35 -2.49 9.51 7.00
CA LEU A 35 -1.07 9.72 6.67
C LEU A 35 -0.49 10.92 7.44
N GLU A 36 -1.18 12.06 7.45
CA GLU A 36 -0.76 13.27 8.16
C GLU A 36 -0.68 13.04 9.68
N ALA A 37 -1.71 12.39 10.25
CA ALA A 37 -1.72 12.03 11.66
C ALA A 37 -0.55 11.10 12.02
N CYS A 38 -0.29 10.08 11.21
CA CYS A 38 0.80 9.13 11.46
C CYS A 38 2.20 9.76 11.35
N LEU A 39 2.39 10.76 10.48
CA LEU A 39 3.63 11.53 10.44
C LEU A 39 3.86 12.25 11.78
N ILE A 40 2.85 12.98 12.24
CA ILE A 40 2.92 13.77 13.48
C ILE A 40 3.14 12.86 14.69
N GLU A 41 2.36 11.79 14.82
CA GLU A 41 2.43 10.82 15.92
C GLU A 41 3.82 10.17 16.05
N ASN A 42 4.53 10.02 14.93
CA ASN A 42 5.87 9.41 14.88
C ASN A 42 7.02 10.44 14.84
N GLY A 43 6.71 11.73 15.04
CA GLY A 43 7.70 12.81 15.03
C GLY A 43 8.46 12.88 13.70
N LEU A 44 7.71 12.70 12.60
CA LEU A 44 8.18 12.82 11.23
C LEU A 44 7.48 13.99 10.54
N ASN A 45 8.11 14.44 9.46
CA ASN A 45 7.51 15.22 8.40
C ASN A 45 7.79 14.51 7.07
N ASN A 46 7.31 15.07 5.96
CA ASN A 46 7.51 14.46 4.64
C ASN A 46 8.99 14.24 4.28
N SER A 47 9.91 15.13 4.68
CA SER A 47 11.34 14.98 4.40
C SER A 47 12.02 13.92 5.27
N GLY A 48 11.41 13.51 6.37
CA GLY A 48 11.86 12.41 7.22
C GLY A 48 11.56 11.02 6.64
N LEU A 49 10.64 10.92 5.67
CA LEU A 49 10.33 9.66 5.00
C LEU A 49 11.45 9.24 4.05
N TYR A 50 11.68 7.94 3.91
CA TYR A 50 12.54 7.44 2.84
C TYR A 50 11.80 7.45 1.51
N SER A 51 12.47 7.91 0.47
CA SER A 51 12.07 7.64 -0.91
C SER A 51 12.36 6.17 -1.28
N MET A 52 11.64 5.66 -2.28
CA MET A 52 11.89 4.30 -2.80
C MET A 52 13.34 4.13 -3.28
N ASN A 53 13.92 5.16 -3.90
CA ASN A 53 15.31 5.12 -4.36
C ASN A 53 16.31 5.04 -3.18
N GLU A 54 16.10 5.81 -2.12
CA GLU A 54 16.94 5.74 -0.91
C GLU A 54 16.93 4.33 -0.30
N VAL A 55 15.76 3.68 -0.26
CA VAL A 55 15.66 2.30 0.23
C VAL A 55 16.34 1.32 -0.72
N SER A 56 16.14 1.46 -2.04
CA SER A 56 16.77 0.58 -3.06
C SER A 56 18.30 0.59 -2.98
N ILE A 57 18.91 1.77 -2.78
CA ILE A 57 20.37 1.90 -2.62
C ILE A 57 20.86 1.74 -1.16
N ASN A 58 20.02 1.21 -0.27
CA ASN A 58 20.33 0.89 1.12
C ASN A 58 20.80 2.08 1.97
N VAL A 59 20.21 3.27 1.80
CA VAL A 59 20.51 4.42 2.68
C VAL A 59 20.13 4.12 4.14
N HIS A 60 19.04 3.39 4.37
CA HIS A 60 18.54 3.03 5.70
C HIS A 60 19.53 2.19 6.52
N THR A 61 20.48 1.50 5.88
CA THR A 61 21.50 0.68 6.57
C THR A 61 22.76 1.47 6.96
N LYS A 62 22.88 2.74 6.53
CA LYS A 62 24.07 3.56 6.83
C LYS A 62 24.05 4.02 8.31
N PRO A 63 25.22 4.17 8.96
CA PRO A 63 25.29 4.67 10.33
C PRO A 63 24.57 6.02 10.50
N GLY A 64 23.82 6.16 11.58
CA GLY A 64 23.04 7.38 11.89
C GLY A 64 21.62 7.41 11.33
N ASN A 65 21.22 6.37 10.58
CA ASN A 65 19.87 6.23 10.03
C ASN A 65 18.95 5.30 10.85
N GLU A 66 19.41 4.76 11.98
CA GLU A 66 18.69 3.78 12.79
C GLU A 66 17.35 4.36 13.29
N GLU A 67 17.37 5.59 13.80
CA GLU A 67 16.18 6.26 14.30
C GLU A 67 15.22 6.66 13.16
N ARG A 68 15.74 7.13 12.02
CA ARG A 68 14.92 7.44 10.84
C ARG A 68 14.22 6.17 10.33
N THR A 69 14.94 5.06 10.30
CA THR A 69 14.43 3.73 9.93
C THR A 69 13.34 3.27 10.88
N ARG A 70 13.59 3.34 12.20
CA ARG A 70 12.60 2.99 13.22
C ARG A 70 11.32 3.82 13.06
N LYS A 71 11.45 5.15 12.89
CA LYS A 71 10.29 6.05 12.70
C LYS A 71 9.50 5.75 11.43
N ASN A 72 10.17 5.47 10.31
CA ASN A 72 9.50 5.08 9.07
C ASN A 72 8.73 3.76 9.24
N GLY A 73 9.32 2.79 9.94
CA GLY A 73 8.64 1.56 10.35
C GLY A 73 7.38 1.81 11.17
N CYS A 74 7.47 2.67 12.18
CA CYS A 74 6.33 3.00 13.03
C CYS A 74 5.26 3.82 12.29
N PHE A 75 5.66 4.70 11.36
CA PHE A 75 4.75 5.40 10.47
C PHE A 75 3.92 4.41 9.63
N MET A 76 4.56 3.42 9.02
CA MET A 76 3.85 2.38 8.25
C MET A 76 2.91 1.54 9.12
N ALA A 77 3.36 1.14 10.32
CA ALA A 77 2.51 0.43 11.28
C ALA A 77 1.28 1.26 11.69
N CYS A 78 1.47 2.56 11.94
CA CYS A 78 0.39 3.48 12.26
C CYS A 78 -0.65 3.56 11.13
N VAL A 79 -0.21 3.71 9.87
CA VAL A 79 -1.12 3.80 8.73
C VAL A 79 -1.93 2.51 8.59
N LEU A 80 -1.29 1.35 8.67
CA LEU A 80 -1.98 0.06 8.62
C LEU A 80 -3.01 -0.08 9.73
N LYS A 81 -2.69 0.32 10.97
CA LYS A 81 -3.63 0.29 12.10
C LYS A 81 -4.83 1.21 11.92
N LYS A 82 -4.64 2.46 11.49
CA LYS A 82 -5.75 3.40 11.24
C LYS A 82 -6.67 2.96 10.10
N GLN A 83 -6.10 2.25 9.13
CA GLN A 83 -6.85 1.61 8.05
C GLN A 83 -7.44 0.24 8.44
N ASN A 84 -7.29 -0.18 9.71
CA ASN A 84 -7.76 -1.47 10.24
C ASN A 84 -7.10 -2.71 9.61
N LEU A 85 -5.97 -2.55 8.93
CA LEU A 85 -5.23 -3.59 8.21
C LEU A 85 -4.21 -4.33 9.09
N MET A 86 -4.02 -3.88 10.33
CA MET A 86 -3.03 -4.44 11.25
C MET A 86 -3.49 -4.31 12.70
N GLU A 87 -3.26 -5.35 13.49
CA GLU A 87 -3.48 -5.40 14.93
C GLU A 87 -2.24 -6.03 15.60
N GLY A 88 -1.56 -5.28 16.47
CA GLY A 88 -0.26 -5.75 16.95
C GLY A 88 0.71 -5.92 15.78
N THR A 89 1.38 -7.08 15.71
CA THR A 89 2.22 -7.52 14.58
C THR A 89 1.47 -8.32 13.52
N ASN A 90 0.17 -8.56 13.72
CA ASN A 90 -0.67 -9.31 12.80
C ASN A 90 -1.17 -8.38 11.68
N ILE A 91 -0.72 -8.63 10.46
CA ILE A 91 -1.16 -7.89 9.27
C ILE A 91 -2.23 -8.72 8.58
N LYS A 92 -3.38 -8.10 8.29
CA LYS A 92 -4.52 -8.73 7.62
C LYS A 92 -4.24 -8.79 6.12
N GLU A 93 -3.46 -9.78 5.71
CA GLU A 93 -2.92 -9.90 4.35
C GLU A 93 -3.98 -9.70 3.25
N ASP A 94 -5.11 -10.41 3.31
CA ASP A 94 -6.15 -10.30 2.29
C ASP A 94 -6.75 -8.89 2.20
N GLU A 95 -6.91 -8.21 3.33
CA GLU A 95 -7.39 -6.82 3.38
C GLU A 95 -6.35 -5.84 2.83
N VAL A 96 -5.06 -6.07 3.11
CA VAL A 96 -3.97 -5.29 2.52
C VAL A 96 -3.95 -5.46 1.01
N ILE A 97 -4.11 -6.68 0.50
CA ILE A 97 -4.14 -6.94 -0.95
C ILE A 97 -5.36 -6.30 -1.60
N ALA A 98 -6.53 -6.40 -0.97
CA ALA A 98 -7.75 -5.74 -1.46
C ALA A 98 -7.54 -4.22 -1.54
N ARG A 99 -7.01 -3.62 -0.48
CA ARG A 99 -6.71 -2.18 -0.43
C ARG A 99 -5.67 -1.76 -1.47
N LEU A 100 -4.63 -2.57 -1.69
CA LEU A 100 -3.65 -2.35 -2.73
C LEU A 100 -4.30 -2.34 -4.12
N TYR A 101 -5.26 -3.23 -4.36
CA TYR A 101 -5.96 -3.33 -5.64
C TYR A 101 -6.89 -2.15 -5.89
N GLU A 102 -7.44 -1.53 -4.86
CA GLU A 102 -8.19 -0.27 -5.00
C GLU A 102 -7.28 0.88 -5.44
N LEU A 103 -6.04 0.91 -4.94
CA LEU A 103 -5.11 2.03 -5.13
C LEU A 103 -4.18 1.89 -6.35
N THR A 104 -4.16 0.72 -6.98
CA THR A 104 -3.19 0.38 -8.03
C THR A 104 -3.86 0.22 -9.39
N ARG A 105 -3.17 0.65 -10.47
CA ARG A 105 -3.62 0.40 -11.84
C ARG A 105 -3.72 -1.10 -12.16
N GLN A 106 -4.66 -1.46 -13.03
CA GLN A 106 -5.01 -2.85 -13.33
C GLN A 106 -3.84 -3.69 -13.84
N ASP A 107 -2.93 -3.10 -14.63
CA ASP A 107 -1.71 -3.73 -15.15
C ASP A 107 -0.73 -4.18 -14.05
N LEU A 108 -0.72 -3.48 -12.91
CA LEU A 108 0.24 -3.73 -11.84
C LEU A 108 -0.33 -4.53 -10.67
N LYS A 109 -1.67 -4.68 -10.56
CA LYS A 109 -2.34 -5.35 -9.42
C LYS A 109 -1.79 -6.74 -9.17
N VAL A 110 -1.74 -7.59 -10.20
CA VAL A 110 -1.34 -8.99 -10.04
C VAL A 110 0.12 -9.09 -9.58
N ILE A 111 1.00 -8.30 -10.20
CA ILE A 111 2.43 -8.29 -9.89
C ILE A 111 2.68 -7.77 -8.48
N LEU A 112 2.18 -6.57 -8.14
CA LEU A 112 2.33 -5.99 -6.81
C LEU A 112 1.70 -6.87 -5.73
N GLY A 113 0.56 -7.49 -6.03
CA GLY A 113 -0.07 -8.44 -5.11
C GLY A 113 0.82 -9.65 -4.80
N LYS A 114 1.49 -10.23 -5.80
CA LYS A 114 2.46 -11.32 -5.58
C LYS A 114 3.65 -10.87 -4.74
N ILE A 115 4.19 -9.68 -5.01
CA ILE A 115 5.32 -9.11 -4.26
C ILE A 115 4.96 -8.91 -2.79
N VAL A 116 3.81 -8.28 -2.52
CA VAL A 116 3.36 -7.99 -1.15
C VAL A 116 3.17 -9.28 -0.36
N ARG A 117 2.51 -10.29 -0.93
CA ARG A 117 2.34 -11.60 -0.26
C ARG A 117 3.68 -12.24 0.08
N LYS A 118 4.59 -12.31 -0.89
CA LYS A 118 5.95 -12.84 -0.67
C LYS A 118 6.65 -12.12 0.48
N CYS A 119 6.63 -10.79 0.50
CA CYS A 119 7.29 -10.02 1.54
C CYS A 119 6.62 -10.13 2.92
N LEU A 120 5.29 -10.28 2.97
CA LEU A 120 4.59 -10.57 4.22
C LEU A 120 4.98 -11.93 4.79
N GLU A 121 5.07 -12.95 3.93
CA GLU A 121 5.49 -14.30 4.31
C GLU A 121 6.94 -14.31 4.80
N GLU A 122 7.88 -13.73 4.05
CA GLU A 122 9.31 -13.69 4.41
C GLU A 122 9.58 -12.97 5.73
N LYS A 123 8.73 -12.01 6.11
CA LYS A 123 8.89 -11.18 7.31
C LYS A 123 7.89 -11.53 8.41
N ARG A 124 7.20 -12.66 8.30
CA ARG A 124 6.11 -13.05 9.22
C ARG A 124 6.55 -13.11 10.70
N ASP A 125 7.77 -13.58 10.94
CA ASP A 125 8.30 -13.91 12.26
C ASP A 125 8.88 -12.69 13.02
N ILE A 126 8.88 -11.49 12.43
CA ILE A 126 9.34 -10.27 13.10
C ILE A 126 8.30 -9.84 14.15
N THR A 127 8.72 -9.74 15.42
CA THR A 127 7.84 -9.49 16.57
C THR A 127 7.72 -8.03 16.98
N GLN A 128 8.59 -7.16 16.48
CA GLN A 128 8.49 -5.72 16.71
C GLN A 128 7.77 -5.04 15.53
N GLU A 129 6.63 -4.42 15.80
CA GLU A 129 5.75 -3.84 14.77
C GLU A 129 6.47 -2.92 13.78
N CYS A 130 7.19 -1.91 14.29
CA CYS A 130 7.89 -0.95 13.43
C CYS A 130 8.96 -1.63 12.59
N ALA A 131 9.71 -2.58 13.18
CA ALA A 131 10.72 -3.33 12.45
C ALA A 131 10.08 -4.18 11.36
N LYS A 132 8.98 -4.88 11.67
CA LYS A 132 8.24 -5.72 10.72
C LYS A 132 7.77 -4.90 9.52
N CYS A 133 7.08 -3.78 9.78
CA CYS A 133 6.57 -2.92 8.73
C CYS A 133 7.67 -2.32 7.85
N PHE A 134 8.79 -1.88 8.45
CA PHE A 134 9.91 -1.38 7.66
C PHE A 134 10.55 -2.49 6.81
N SER A 135 10.79 -3.68 7.38
CA SER A 135 11.37 -4.80 6.64
C SER A 135 10.48 -5.32 5.51
N ILE A 136 9.15 -5.23 5.65
CA ILE A 136 8.21 -5.54 4.56
C ILE A 136 8.35 -4.49 3.46
N PHE A 137 8.37 -3.20 3.80
CA PHE A 137 8.53 -2.12 2.82
C PHE A 137 9.85 -2.22 2.07
N GLU A 138 10.96 -2.44 2.78
CA GLU A 138 12.26 -2.72 2.18
C GLU A 138 12.20 -3.89 1.20
N CYS A 139 11.61 -5.02 1.62
CA CYS A 139 11.46 -6.19 0.77
C CYS A 139 10.67 -5.89 -0.51
N ILE A 140 9.57 -5.13 -0.40
CA ILE A 140 8.74 -4.74 -1.56
C ILE A 140 9.59 -3.93 -2.54
N ILE A 141 10.29 -2.90 -2.06
CA ILE A 141 11.14 -2.05 -2.91
C ILE A 141 12.27 -2.86 -3.58
N GLN A 142 12.97 -3.70 -2.81
CA GLN A 142 14.05 -4.54 -3.34
C GLN A 142 13.56 -5.59 -4.34
N THR A 143 12.33 -6.08 -4.17
CA THR A 143 11.72 -7.03 -5.11
C THR A 143 11.28 -6.31 -6.38
N MET A 144 10.62 -5.15 -6.26
CA MET A 144 10.22 -4.33 -7.42
C MET A 144 11.42 -3.89 -8.28
N ASP A 145 12.56 -3.57 -7.68
CA ASP A 145 13.78 -3.23 -8.42
C ASP A 145 14.31 -4.39 -9.28
N LYS A 146 13.99 -5.63 -8.90
CA LYS A 146 14.38 -6.85 -9.62
C LYS A 146 13.38 -7.24 -10.72
N PHE A 147 12.14 -6.73 -10.69
CA PHE A 147 11.08 -7.11 -11.62
C PHE A 147 11.36 -6.83 -13.11
N PRO A 148 12.09 -5.78 -13.52
CA PRO A 148 12.46 -5.61 -14.93
C PRO A 148 13.36 -6.74 -15.46
N ARG A 149 14.03 -7.52 -14.60
CA ARG A 149 15.07 -8.49 -14.99
C ARG A 149 14.57 -9.93 -15.16
N GLU A 150 13.40 -10.28 -14.62
CA GLU A 150 12.88 -11.66 -14.66
C GLU A 150 11.96 -11.93 -15.85
N HIS A 151 11.27 -10.92 -16.40
CA HIS A 151 10.36 -11.09 -17.55
C HIS A 151 11.04 -11.04 -18.92
N GLU A 152 12.26 -10.52 -19.03
CA GLU A 152 13.05 -10.65 -20.27
C GLU A 152 13.54 -12.10 -20.49
N HIS A 153 13.64 -12.91 -19.43
CA HIS A 153 14.11 -14.29 -19.52
C HIS A 153 13.00 -15.32 -19.79
N GLU A 154 11.72 -14.97 -19.58
CA GLU A 154 10.60 -15.89 -19.85
C GLU A 154 10.14 -15.84 -21.32
N GLU A 155 10.35 -14.74 -22.05
CA GLU A 155 10.04 -14.65 -23.49
C GLU A 155 11.05 -15.38 -24.39
N ILE A 156 12.29 -15.61 -23.93
CA ILE A 156 13.35 -16.18 -24.78
C ILE A 156 13.35 -17.72 -24.81
N VAL A 157 12.63 -18.41 -23.90
CA VAL A 157 12.70 -19.89 -23.78
C VAL A 157 11.58 -20.63 -24.55
N THR A 158 10.74 -19.93 -25.34
CA THR A 158 9.67 -20.60 -26.14
C THR A 158 9.81 -20.50 -27.66
N THR A 159 10.97 -20.08 -28.17
CA THR A 159 11.26 -20.21 -29.61
C THR A 159 12.64 -20.80 -29.83
N GLU A 160 12.71 -22.13 -29.88
CA GLU A 160 13.51 -22.93 -30.82
C GLU A 160 13.04 -24.39 -30.82
#